data_AF-A0A938G3Q2-F1
#
_entry.id   AF-A0A938G3Q2-F1
#
_cell.length_a   1.000
_cell.length_b   1.000
_cell.length_c   1.000
_cell.angle_alpha   90.00
_cell.angle_beta   90.00
_cell.angle_gamma   90.00
#
_symmetry.space_group_name_H-M   'P 1'
#
loop_
_entity.id
_entity.type
_entity.pdbx_description
1 polymer ?
#
loop_
_entity_poly.entity_id
_entity_poly.type
_entity_poly.pdbx_seq_one_letter_code
_entity_poly.pdbx_strand_id
1 'polypeptide(L)'
;MRRIWSATMMAGVLLIGAACSGGDKDSESSSGGGRKLFQPAGVVGPDSFAPTFELTQYDVDLSALSEGTVDGSASGLYAGRTYGGTGTNICDVEAMIRFLTYYEDRGRAWADVQGISFEELPDYLRSLTPVYALQNLNVQMFGFKNDQAYGYDAVIAAGTAILIDDQGMPRARCACGNPLLAPSEEPPTEDSVPPGDSSPDITTAEEPPSSDFPGDQPGGDQPGG
;
A
#
# COMPACT_ATOMS: atom_id res chain seq x y z
N MET A 1 11.40 2.72 -74.28
CA MET A 1 10.06 3.35 -74.28
C MET A 1 10.22 4.64 -73.46
N ARG A 2 9.90 5.88 -73.88
CA ARG A 2 8.63 6.47 -74.40
C ARG A 2 7.48 6.16 -73.42
N ARG A 3 6.78 7.09 -72.75
CA ARG A 3 6.40 8.50 -72.99
C ARG A 3 6.34 9.27 -71.63
N ILE A 4 6.57 10.60 -71.50
CA ILE A 4 5.78 11.78 -71.92
C ILE A 4 4.34 11.73 -71.35
N TRP A 5 3.79 12.68 -70.57
CA TRP A 5 4.19 14.08 -70.20
C TRP A 5 4.21 14.26 -68.64
N SER A 6 4.15 15.41 -67.94
CA SER A 6 3.81 16.83 -68.23
C SER A 6 4.56 17.82 -67.28
N ALA A 7 4.11 19.08 -67.16
CA ALA A 7 4.56 20.09 -66.18
C ALA A 7 3.38 20.80 -65.45
N THR A 8 3.63 21.55 -64.37
CA THR A 8 2.70 22.57 -63.81
C THR A 8 3.51 23.72 -63.18
N MET A 9 2.94 24.92 -63.12
CA MET A 9 3.66 26.18 -62.94
C MET A 9 3.40 26.84 -61.56
N MET A 10 4.47 27.42 -61.00
CA MET A 10 4.52 28.79 -60.46
C MET A 10 3.33 29.33 -59.64
N ALA A 11 3.52 29.50 -58.32
CA ALA A 11 2.93 30.59 -57.55
C ALA A 11 3.82 30.92 -56.34
N GLY A 12 4.47 32.09 -56.34
CA GLY A 12 5.10 32.65 -55.16
C GLY A 12 4.25 33.77 -54.60
N VAL A 13 3.77 33.64 -53.35
CA VAL A 13 3.13 34.74 -52.61
C VAL A 13 3.84 34.90 -51.28
N LEU A 14 4.69 35.92 -51.23
CA LEU A 14 5.32 36.45 -50.04
C LEU A 14 4.43 37.62 -49.57
N LEU A 15 4.05 37.71 -48.29
CA LEU A 15 3.77 38.99 -47.62
C LEU A 15 3.51 38.82 -46.10
N ILE A 16 3.96 39.82 -45.33
CA ILE A 16 3.56 40.20 -43.96
C ILE A 16 3.82 39.15 -42.87
N GLY A 17 4.79 39.45 -42.00
CA GLY A 17 4.93 38.80 -40.69
C GLY A 17 4.37 39.67 -39.55
N ALA A 18 4.26 39.08 -38.36
CA ALA A 18 4.09 39.79 -37.10
C ALA A 18 5.27 39.45 -36.19
N ALA A 19 5.92 40.46 -35.62
CA ALA A 19 6.97 40.26 -34.63
C ALA A 19 6.32 40.06 -33.25
N CYS A 20 6.47 38.85 -32.69
CA CYS A 20 6.19 38.59 -31.27
C CYS A 20 7.51 38.38 -30.53
N SER A 21 7.54 38.85 -29.29
CA SER A 21 8.72 38.93 -28.43
C SER A 21 9.49 37.62 -28.31
N GLY A 22 10.79 37.74 -28.01
CA GLY A 22 11.57 36.64 -27.44
C GLY A 22 10.91 36.12 -26.15
N GLY A 23 11.16 34.84 -25.91
CA GLY A 23 10.73 34.08 -24.76
C GLY A 23 11.57 32.81 -24.75
N ASP A 24 12.77 32.94 -24.18
CA ASP A 24 13.63 31.81 -23.90
C ASP A 24 12.83 30.76 -23.14
N LYS A 25 12.88 29.51 -23.61
CA LYS A 25 12.26 28.40 -22.89
C LYS A 25 13.23 27.98 -21.80
N ASP A 26 13.24 28.77 -20.73
CA ASP A 26 13.62 28.32 -19.41
C ASP A 26 12.79 27.07 -19.12
N SER A 27 13.40 25.94 -19.46
CA SER A 27 12.81 24.62 -19.34
C SER A 27 13.03 24.23 -17.90
N GLU A 28 12.24 24.87 -17.02
CA GLU A 28 12.38 24.82 -15.58
C GLU A 28 12.16 23.38 -15.11
N SER A 29 13.27 22.65 -15.06
CA SER A 29 13.33 21.24 -14.70
C SER A 29 12.98 21.14 -13.22
N SER A 30 11.69 20.99 -12.95
CA SER A 30 11.17 20.79 -11.61
C SER A 30 11.87 19.57 -11.01
N SER A 31 12.73 19.81 -10.02
CA SER A 31 13.61 18.81 -9.45
C SER A 31 12.78 17.62 -8.95
N GLY A 32 13.10 16.42 -9.45
CA GLY A 32 12.26 15.23 -9.31
C GLY A 32 12.11 14.73 -7.87
N GLY A 33 11.12 15.26 -7.15
CA GLY A 33 10.54 14.59 -5.99
C GLY A 33 9.52 13.54 -6.46
N GLY A 34 9.74 12.28 -6.10
CA GLY A 34 8.84 11.18 -6.44
C GLY A 34 7.40 11.42 -5.98
N ARG A 35 6.41 11.13 -6.83
CA ARG A 35 4.99 11.31 -6.53
C ARG A 35 4.49 10.22 -5.56
N LYS A 36 4.61 10.46 -4.26
CA LYS A 36 4.12 9.55 -3.21
C LYS A 36 2.60 9.39 -3.28
N LEU A 37 2.11 8.16 -3.09
CA LEU A 37 0.67 7.87 -3.10
C LEU A 37 0.06 8.01 -1.69
N PHE A 38 -0.94 8.87 -1.54
CA PHE A 38 -1.66 9.03 -0.26
C PHE A 38 -2.62 7.86 0.00
N GLN A 39 -2.64 7.36 1.23
CA GLN A 39 -3.35 6.15 1.64
C GLN A 39 -4.24 6.43 2.87
N PRO A 40 -5.58 6.56 2.70
CA PRO A 40 -6.49 6.83 3.82
C PRO A 40 -6.55 5.69 4.86
N ALA A 41 -6.89 6.03 6.11
CA ALA A 41 -7.16 5.04 7.16
C ALA A 41 -8.35 4.14 6.79
N GLY A 42 -8.32 2.86 7.17
CA GLY A 42 -9.40 1.88 6.91
C GLY A 42 -9.70 1.53 5.45
N VAL A 43 -9.05 2.13 4.45
CA VAL A 43 -9.33 1.90 3.02
C VAL A 43 -8.43 0.82 2.42
N VAL A 44 -9.03 -0.29 1.98
CA VAL A 44 -8.38 -1.29 1.13
C VAL A 44 -7.99 -0.64 -0.21
N GLY A 45 -6.70 -0.68 -0.57
CA GLY A 45 -6.23 -0.20 -1.87
C GLY A 45 -6.37 -1.24 -2.98
N PRO A 46 -6.26 -0.84 -4.26
CA PRO A 46 -6.06 -1.79 -5.37
C PRO A 46 -4.73 -2.55 -5.18
N ASP A 47 -4.65 -3.76 -5.74
CA ASP A 47 -3.48 -4.65 -5.65
C ASP A 47 -3.05 -4.91 -4.18
N SER A 48 -4.03 -5.13 -3.29
CA SER A 48 -3.79 -5.43 -1.88
C SER A 48 -3.18 -6.82 -1.67
N PHE A 49 -2.32 -6.94 -0.66
CA PHE A 49 -1.77 -8.23 -0.25
C PHE A 49 -2.85 -9.15 0.32
N ALA A 50 -3.89 -8.60 0.95
CA ALA A 50 -4.96 -9.35 1.60
C ALA A 50 -6.28 -8.56 1.68
N PRO A 51 -7.35 -9.17 2.22
CA PRO A 51 -8.48 -8.46 2.85
C PRO A 51 -8.02 -7.56 4.01
N THR A 52 -8.99 -6.91 4.68
CA THR A 52 -8.71 -6.14 5.90
C THR A 52 -8.52 -7.04 7.12
N PHE A 53 -7.54 -6.67 7.95
CA PHE A 53 -7.37 -7.15 9.32
C PHE A 53 -7.49 -5.99 10.34
N GLU A 54 -7.83 -4.78 9.90
CA GLU A 54 -8.16 -3.65 10.78
C GLU A 54 -9.51 -3.92 11.45
N LEU A 55 -9.51 -4.04 12.78
CA LEU A 55 -10.66 -4.50 13.57
C LEU A 55 -11.50 -3.34 14.15
N THR A 56 -10.97 -2.12 14.15
CA THR A 56 -11.65 -0.89 14.57
C THR A 56 -10.90 0.33 14.04
N GLN A 57 -11.64 1.34 13.62
CA GLN A 57 -11.10 2.62 13.17
C GLN A 57 -10.72 3.51 14.37
N TYR A 58 -9.95 4.58 14.13
CA TYR A 58 -9.53 5.53 15.16
C TYR A 58 -9.45 6.96 14.58
N ASP A 59 -10.30 7.85 15.09
CA ASP A 59 -10.28 9.27 14.72
C ASP A 59 -9.10 10.00 15.38
N VAL A 60 -8.31 10.72 14.57
CA VAL A 60 -7.19 11.56 15.04
C VAL A 60 -7.55 13.04 14.87
N ASP A 61 -7.21 13.87 15.86
CA ASP A 61 -7.26 15.32 15.72
C ASP A 61 -6.18 15.79 14.73
N LEU A 62 -6.58 16.04 13.49
CA LEU A 62 -5.69 16.45 12.41
C LEU A 62 -5.08 17.85 12.61
N SER A 63 -5.53 18.62 13.61
CA SER A 63 -4.90 19.91 13.97
C SER A 63 -3.56 19.73 14.71
N ALA A 64 -3.28 18.53 15.23
CA ALA A 64 -2.02 18.15 15.86
C ALA A 64 -1.03 17.45 14.91
N LEU A 65 -1.26 17.52 13.59
CA LEU A 65 -0.31 17.03 12.60
C LEU A 65 0.94 17.92 12.52
N SER A 66 2.07 17.29 12.24
CA SER A 66 3.39 17.91 12.15
C SER A 66 4.21 17.32 11.01
N GLU A 67 5.16 18.08 10.48
CA GLU A 67 6.06 17.67 9.40
C GLU A 67 7.50 17.63 9.91
N GLY A 68 8.25 16.60 9.53
CA GLY A 68 9.65 16.44 9.89
C GLY A 68 10.15 15.01 9.72
N THR A 69 11.41 14.78 10.11
CA THR A 69 12.01 13.45 10.27
C THR A 69 12.20 13.21 11.77
N VAL A 70 11.77 12.05 12.25
CA VAL A 70 11.84 11.63 13.66
C VAL A 70 12.22 10.15 13.72
N ASP A 71 12.77 9.71 14.85
CA ASP A 71 12.99 8.29 15.12
C ASP A 71 11.65 7.52 15.12
N GLY A 72 11.64 6.27 14.65
CA GLY A 72 10.43 5.43 14.66
C GLY A 72 9.83 5.23 16.06
N SER A 73 10.65 5.27 17.12
CA SER A 73 10.21 5.17 18.52
C SER A 73 9.77 6.51 19.14
N ALA A 74 9.60 7.58 18.35
CA ALA A 74 9.27 8.90 18.87
C ALA A 74 7.92 8.96 19.62
N SER A 75 7.94 9.58 20.80
CA SER A 75 6.74 9.79 21.62
C SER A 75 5.70 10.65 20.89
N GLY A 76 4.47 10.16 20.79
CA GLY A 76 3.38 10.83 20.06
C GLY A 76 3.26 10.45 18.58
N LEU A 77 4.12 9.57 18.05
CA LEU A 77 3.96 9.01 16.70
C LEU A 77 2.85 7.95 16.62
N TYR A 78 2.62 7.23 17.73
CA TYR A 78 1.70 6.08 17.81
C TYR A 78 0.80 6.07 19.06
N ALA A 79 -0.36 5.43 18.94
CA ALA A 79 -1.20 5.03 20.06
C ALA A 79 -1.49 3.51 20.03
N GLY A 80 -1.18 2.81 21.13
CA GLY A 80 -1.61 1.41 21.33
C GLY A 80 -0.64 0.50 22.10
N ARG A 81 -1.05 0.08 23.31
CA ARG A 81 -0.90 -1.26 23.93
C ARG A 81 -1.59 -1.20 25.32
N THR A 82 -1.98 -2.29 25.98
CA THR A 82 -1.29 -3.59 26.10
C THR A 82 -2.26 -4.77 26.26
N TYR A 83 -1.77 -5.95 25.90
CA TYR A 83 -2.23 -7.27 26.38
C TYR A 83 -2.73 -7.26 27.84
N GLY A 84 -3.82 -8.00 28.12
CA GLY A 84 -4.28 -8.29 29.49
C GLY A 84 -5.47 -7.47 30.01
N GLY A 85 -6.01 -6.55 29.22
CA GLY A 85 -7.26 -5.85 29.50
C GLY A 85 -8.22 -5.86 28.31
N THR A 86 -9.44 -5.33 28.48
CA THR A 86 -10.45 -5.21 27.42
C THR A 86 -10.14 -4.06 26.43
N GLY A 87 -8.87 -3.88 26.07
CA GLY A 87 -8.47 -2.94 25.03
C GLY A 87 -8.98 -3.42 23.67
N THR A 88 -9.38 -2.48 22.82
CA THR A 88 -9.81 -2.80 21.45
C THR A 88 -8.69 -3.51 20.71
N ASN A 89 -8.97 -4.68 20.15
CA ASN A 89 -8.06 -5.32 19.20
C ASN A 89 -7.93 -4.38 18.00
N ILE A 90 -6.74 -3.89 17.69
CA ILE A 90 -6.49 -2.94 16.60
C ILE A 90 -6.35 -3.68 15.25
N CYS A 91 -5.70 -4.84 15.28
CA CYS A 91 -5.32 -5.61 14.09
C CYS A 91 -5.44 -7.12 14.39
N ASP A 92 -6.07 -7.91 13.51
CA ASP A 92 -6.12 -9.37 13.64
C ASP A 92 -4.86 -10.03 13.06
N VAL A 93 -3.82 -10.09 13.89
CA VAL A 93 -2.53 -10.71 13.54
C VAL A 93 -2.70 -12.20 13.21
N GLU A 94 -3.57 -12.95 13.89
CA GLU A 94 -3.76 -14.37 13.63
C GLU A 94 -4.64 -14.65 12.39
N ALA A 95 -5.51 -13.72 11.98
CA ALA A 95 -6.10 -13.74 10.64
C ALA A 95 -5.08 -13.42 9.55
N MET A 96 -4.20 -12.43 9.75
CA MET A 96 -3.12 -12.12 8.80
C MET A 96 -2.19 -13.32 8.60
N ILE A 97 -1.77 -13.98 9.69
CA ILE A 97 -0.96 -15.20 9.64
C ILE A 97 -1.70 -16.33 8.90
N ARG A 98 -2.97 -16.62 9.24
CA ARG A 98 -3.76 -17.66 8.54
C ARG A 98 -3.92 -17.36 7.05
N PHE A 99 -4.13 -16.11 6.68
CA PHE A 99 -4.26 -15.72 5.27
C PHE A 99 -2.94 -15.93 4.51
N LEU A 100 -1.83 -15.37 5.00
CA LEU A 100 -0.54 -15.43 4.31
C LEU A 100 0.09 -16.84 4.32
N THR A 101 -0.26 -17.69 5.29
CA THR A 101 0.16 -19.11 5.29
C THR A 101 -0.71 -20.02 4.43
N TYR A 102 -1.95 -19.61 4.11
CA TYR A 102 -2.82 -20.33 3.16
C TYR A 102 -2.49 -19.93 1.71
N TYR A 103 -2.35 -18.63 1.44
CA TYR A 103 -1.90 -18.08 0.16
C TYR A 103 -0.36 -17.95 0.16
N GLU A 104 0.34 -19.09 0.02
CA GLU A 104 1.81 -19.13 0.14
C GLU A 104 2.57 -18.26 -0.89
N ASP A 105 1.94 -17.92 -2.02
CA ASP A 105 2.46 -16.99 -3.03
C ASP A 105 2.57 -15.56 -2.46
N ARG A 106 1.46 -15.07 -1.88
CA ARG A 106 1.39 -13.80 -1.16
C ARG A 106 2.26 -13.82 0.08
N GLY A 107 2.28 -14.94 0.81
CA GLY A 107 3.08 -15.13 2.02
C GLY A 107 4.58 -15.08 1.76
N ARG A 108 5.08 -15.74 0.71
CA ARG A 108 6.50 -15.66 0.30
C ARG A 108 6.86 -14.25 -0.13
N ALA A 109 6.09 -13.63 -1.03
CA ALA A 109 6.34 -12.27 -1.48
C ALA A 109 6.29 -11.23 -0.33
N TRP A 110 5.51 -11.48 0.72
CA TRP A 110 5.47 -10.66 1.94
C TRP A 110 6.73 -10.86 2.79
N ALA A 111 7.15 -12.11 2.98
CA ALA A 111 8.36 -12.47 3.71
C ALA A 111 9.63 -11.92 3.04
N ASP A 112 9.72 -12.02 1.71
CA ASP A 112 10.82 -11.49 0.90
C ASP A 112 11.00 -9.97 1.09
N VAL A 113 9.89 -9.21 1.12
CA VAL A 113 9.92 -7.75 1.39
C VAL A 113 10.44 -7.43 2.79
N GLN A 114 10.18 -8.29 3.78
CA GLN A 114 10.67 -8.11 5.15
C GLN A 114 12.07 -8.67 5.38
N GLY A 115 12.65 -9.40 4.41
CA GLY A 115 13.97 -10.03 4.50
C GLY A 115 14.01 -11.28 5.38
N ILE A 116 12.89 -11.98 5.54
CA ILE A 116 12.74 -13.19 6.38
C ILE A 116 12.37 -14.41 5.52
N SER A 117 12.53 -15.62 6.04
CA SER A 117 11.97 -16.81 5.40
C SER A 117 10.45 -16.91 5.58
N PHE A 118 9.78 -17.65 4.69
CA PHE A 118 8.34 -17.90 4.79
C PHE A 118 7.98 -18.69 6.06
N GLU A 119 8.90 -19.54 6.53
CA GLU A 119 8.78 -20.32 7.76
C GLU A 119 8.84 -19.45 9.02
N GLU A 120 9.54 -18.31 8.99
CA GLU A 120 9.62 -17.33 10.09
C GLU A 120 8.41 -16.39 10.16
N LEU A 121 7.64 -16.27 9.07
CA LEU A 121 6.52 -15.34 8.92
C LEU A 121 5.52 -15.33 10.09
N PRO A 122 5.06 -16.48 10.64
CA PRO A 122 4.08 -16.49 11.72
C PRO A 122 4.60 -15.86 13.02
N ASP A 123 5.86 -16.14 13.38
CA ASP A 123 6.43 -15.69 14.65
C ASP A 123 7.01 -14.27 14.52
N TYR A 124 7.47 -13.89 13.33
CA TYR A 124 7.75 -12.49 13.00
C TYR A 124 6.49 -11.64 13.19
N LEU A 125 5.35 -12.01 12.58
CA LEU A 125 4.09 -11.27 12.70
C LEU A 125 3.61 -11.15 14.16
N ARG A 126 3.81 -12.18 15.00
CA ARG A 126 3.52 -12.14 16.44
C ARG A 126 4.45 -11.26 17.27
N SER A 127 5.67 -11.03 16.81
CA SER A 127 6.61 -10.13 17.48
C SER A 127 6.23 -8.65 17.34
N LEU A 128 5.54 -8.31 16.25
CA LEU A 128 5.10 -6.95 15.95
C LEU A 128 4.00 -6.48 16.91
N THR A 129 3.87 -5.16 17.01
CA THR A 129 2.87 -4.51 17.87
C THR A 129 1.84 -3.74 17.05
N PRO A 130 0.52 -3.96 17.28
CA PRO A 130 -0.51 -3.21 16.58
C PRO A 130 -0.75 -1.85 17.25
N VAL A 131 -0.74 -0.79 16.44
CA VAL A 131 -0.93 0.61 16.85
C VAL A 131 -1.71 1.40 15.80
N TYR A 132 -2.23 2.56 16.19
CA TYR A 132 -2.64 3.61 15.25
C TYR A 132 -1.50 4.60 15.03
N ALA A 133 -1.27 4.98 13.77
CA ALA A 133 -0.46 6.14 13.43
C ALA A 133 -1.17 7.44 13.87
N LEU A 134 -0.51 8.28 14.67
CA LEU A 134 -1.03 9.59 15.10
C LEU A 134 -0.60 10.74 14.18
N GLN A 135 0.26 10.45 13.19
CA GLN A 135 0.78 11.39 12.21
C GLN A 135 0.67 10.78 10.81
N ASN A 136 0.77 11.59 9.77
CA ASN A 136 0.90 11.08 8.40
C ASN A 136 2.33 10.54 8.21
N LEU A 137 2.48 9.27 7.85
CA LEU A 137 3.80 8.63 7.78
C LEU A 137 4.24 8.42 6.33
N ASN A 138 5.42 8.96 5.99
CA ASN A 138 6.16 8.55 4.82
C ASN A 138 6.64 7.11 5.01
N VAL A 139 6.29 6.22 4.08
CA VAL A 139 6.70 4.81 4.08
C VAL A 139 6.97 4.34 2.64
N GLN A 140 7.73 3.27 2.47
CA GLN A 140 7.64 2.47 1.26
C GLN A 140 6.63 1.35 1.52
N MET A 141 5.62 1.22 0.66
CA MET A 141 4.56 0.22 0.77
C MET A 141 4.53 -0.65 -0.47
N PHE A 142 4.28 -1.95 -0.29
CA PHE A 142 4.32 -2.92 -1.37
C PHE A 142 2.92 -3.38 -1.74
N GLY A 143 2.54 -3.31 -3.01
CA GLY A 143 1.37 -4.00 -3.58
C GLY A 143 1.72 -5.42 -4.03
N PHE A 144 0.71 -6.24 -4.29
CA PHE A 144 0.87 -7.60 -4.82
C PHE A 144 0.13 -7.76 -6.15
N LYS A 145 0.85 -8.14 -7.21
CA LYS A 145 0.32 -8.27 -8.57
C LYS A 145 1.19 -9.22 -9.39
N ASN A 146 0.59 -10.06 -10.23
CA ASN A 146 1.31 -11.04 -11.07
C ASN A 146 2.31 -11.90 -10.27
N ASP A 147 1.83 -12.43 -9.14
CA ASP A 147 2.54 -13.28 -8.19
C ASP A 147 3.80 -12.65 -7.56
N GLN A 148 3.89 -11.30 -7.58
CA GLN A 148 5.06 -10.54 -7.13
C GLN A 148 4.68 -9.34 -6.26
N ALA A 149 5.55 -9.03 -5.30
CA ALA A 149 5.54 -7.76 -4.58
C ALA A 149 6.12 -6.63 -5.46
N TYR A 150 5.51 -5.44 -5.43
CA TYR A 150 6.09 -4.24 -6.04
C TYR A 150 6.02 -3.05 -5.07
N GLY A 151 7.16 -2.43 -4.80
CA GLY A 151 7.28 -1.33 -3.84
C GLY A 151 7.01 0.03 -4.46
N TYR A 152 6.35 0.92 -3.72
CA TYR A 152 6.15 2.32 -4.09
C TYR A 152 6.16 3.23 -2.87
N ASP A 153 6.57 4.48 -3.05
CA ASP A 153 6.51 5.49 -2.00
C ASP A 153 5.05 5.87 -1.69
N ALA A 154 4.70 5.86 -0.40
CA ALA A 154 3.37 6.18 0.08
C ALA A 154 3.41 7.16 1.26
N VAL A 155 2.27 7.81 1.49
CA VAL A 155 1.96 8.54 2.71
C VAL A 155 0.72 7.90 3.32
N ILE A 156 0.90 7.13 4.40
CA ILE A 156 -0.24 6.57 5.14
C ILE A 156 -0.80 7.63 6.09
N ALA A 157 -2.13 7.75 6.12
CA ALA A 157 -2.81 8.77 6.90
C ALA A 157 -2.74 8.50 8.40
N ALA A 158 -2.76 9.56 9.21
CA ALA A 158 -3.09 9.45 10.63
C ALA A 158 -4.45 8.75 10.81
N GLY A 159 -4.58 7.96 11.88
CA GLY A 159 -5.70 7.05 12.14
C GLY A 159 -5.54 5.65 11.55
N THR A 160 -4.56 5.42 10.66
CA THR A 160 -4.33 4.09 10.06
C THR A 160 -3.82 3.09 11.10
N ALA A 161 -4.46 1.91 11.17
CA ALA A 161 -3.96 0.78 11.94
C ALA A 161 -2.77 0.11 11.24
N ILE A 162 -1.67 -0.07 11.95
CA ILE A 162 -0.43 -0.68 11.45
C ILE A 162 0.18 -1.65 12.48
N LEU A 163 1.08 -2.52 12.01
CA LEU A 163 2.01 -3.27 12.84
C LEU A 163 3.38 -2.60 12.81
N ILE A 164 3.98 -2.36 13.98
CA ILE A 164 5.35 -1.84 14.16
C ILE A 164 6.27 -2.87 14.84
N ASP A 165 7.56 -2.85 14.52
CA ASP A 165 8.58 -3.64 15.22
C ASP A 165 9.00 -3.00 16.56
N ASP A 166 10.01 -3.59 17.23
CA ASP A 166 10.52 -3.11 18.52
C ASP A 166 11.31 -1.80 18.43
N GLN A 167 11.75 -1.42 17.22
CA GLN A 167 12.36 -0.12 16.92
C GLN A 167 11.30 0.97 16.61
N GLY A 168 10.03 0.57 16.45
CA GLY A 168 8.92 1.44 16.09
C GLY A 168 8.74 1.63 14.58
N MET A 169 9.39 0.84 13.73
CA MET A 169 9.28 1.00 12.28
C MET A 169 7.99 0.33 11.76
N PRO A 170 7.18 0.98 10.90
CA PRO A 170 6.02 0.37 10.27
C PRO A 170 6.41 -0.84 9.41
N ARG A 171 5.84 -2.01 9.69
CA ARG A 171 6.12 -3.28 8.97
C ARG A 171 4.90 -3.83 8.21
N ALA A 172 3.67 -3.49 8.62
CA ALA A 172 2.45 -3.90 7.92
C ALA A 172 1.31 -2.88 8.07
N ARG A 173 0.45 -2.75 7.06
CA ARG A 173 -0.80 -1.96 7.13
C ARG A 173 -2.01 -2.87 7.33
N CYS A 174 -2.72 -2.72 8.45
CA CYS A 174 -3.78 -3.66 8.85
C CYS A 174 -5.00 -3.64 7.93
N ALA A 175 -5.35 -2.48 7.35
CA ALA A 175 -6.48 -2.34 6.43
C ALA A 175 -6.41 -3.21 5.15
N CYS A 176 -5.24 -3.76 4.79
CA CYS A 176 -5.04 -4.42 3.49
C CYS A 176 -3.90 -5.46 3.43
N GLY A 177 -3.23 -5.73 4.56
CA GLY A 177 -2.15 -6.72 4.68
C GLY A 177 -0.80 -6.30 4.06
N ASN A 178 -0.75 -5.21 3.29
CA ASN A 178 0.45 -4.76 2.59
C ASN A 178 1.65 -4.59 3.53
N PRO A 179 2.82 -5.20 3.23
CA PRO A 179 4.03 -4.98 3.98
C PRO A 179 4.56 -3.56 3.76
N LEU A 180 5.22 -3.06 4.79
CA LEU A 180 5.78 -1.72 4.87
C LEU A 180 7.28 -1.81 5.14
N LEU A 181 8.02 -0.84 4.63
CA LEU A 181 9.39 -0.53 4.99
C LEU A 181 9.52 0.97 5.30
N ALA A 182 10.68 1.35 5.85
CA ALA A 182 11.08 2.74 5.95
C ALA A 182 10.95 3.47 4.58
N PRO A 183 10.65 4.78 4.57
CA PRO A 183 10.66 5.54 3.32
C PRO A 183 12.07 5.53 2.72
N SER A 184 12.15 5.43 1.39
CA SER A 184 13.44 5.42 0.67
C SER A 184 14.21 6.72 0.88
N GLU A 185 15.53 6.61 1.11
CA GLU A 185 16.47 7.74 1.03
C GLU A 185 16.81 8.10 -0.43
N GLU A 186 16.70 7.13 -1.35
CA GLU A 186 16.89 7.34 -2.79
C GLU A 186 15.56 7.74 -3.46
N PRO A 187 15.55 8.71 -4.40
CA PRO A 187 14.34 9.05 -5.15
C PRO A 187 13.92 7.88 -6.05
N PRO A 188 12.62 7.59 -6.21
CA PRO A 188 12.15 6.41 -6.92
C PRO A 188 12.52 6.46 -8.41
N THR A 189 12.95 5.31 -8.92
CA THR A 189 13.16 5.08 -10.36
C THR A 189 11.81 5.08 -11.09
N GLU A 190 11.82 5.39 -12.40
CA GLU A 190 10.58 5.40 -13.20
C GLU A 190 9.91 4.01 -13.24
N ASP A 191 10.70 2.93 -13.17
CA ASP A 191 10.21 1.54 -13.07
C ASP A 191 9.46 1.24 -11.75
N SER A 192 9.63 2.07 -10.71
CA SER A 192 8.92 1.97 -9.42
C SER A 192 7.56 2.69 -9.42
N VAL A 193 7.23 3.42 -10.49
CA VAL A 193 5.96 4.14 -10.63
C VAL A 193 5.02 3.27 -11.48
N PRO A 194 3.83 2.87 -10.98
CA PRO A 194 2.92 2.07 -11.79
C PRO A 194 2.48 2.84 -13.05
N PRO A 195 2.44 2.21 -14.24
CA PRO A 195 1.94 2.85 -15.44
C PRO A 195 0.47 3.25 -15.22
N GLY A 196 0.20 4.55 -15.31
CA GLY A 196 -1.09 5.14 -14.95
C GLY A 196 -2.19 4.87 -15.97
N ASP A 197 -2.71 3.64 -16.01
CA ASP A 197 -3.96 3.33 -16.70
C ASP A 197 -5.19 3.66 -15.82
N SER A 198 -6.29 4.02 -16.46
CA SER A 198 -7.33 4.88 -15.88
C SER A 198 -8.59 4.13 -15.44
N SER A 199 -8.46 3.15 -14.55
CA SER A 199 -9.51 2.71 -13.60
C SER A 199 -8.95 1.76 -12.54
N PRO A 200 -9.28 1.94 -11.24
CA PRO A 200 -9.04 0.91 -10.24
C PRO A 200 -10.08 -0.21 -10.38
N ASP A 201 -9.66 -1.37 -10.87
CA ASP A 201 -10.50 -2.57 -10.77
C ASP A 201 -10.62 -2.96 -9.29
N ILE A 202 -11.84 -3.05 -8.78
CA ILE A 202 -12.07 -3.41 -7.38
C ILE A 202 -11.87 -4.92 -7.25
N THR A 203 -10.71 -5.32 -6.74
CA THR A 203 -10.45 -6.70 -6.33
C THR A 203 -11.54 -7.13 -5.35
N THR A 204 -12.40 -8.05 -5.79
CA THR A 204 -13.39 -8.67 -4.92
C THR A 204 -12.64 -9.45 -3.85
N ALA A 205 -13.03 -9.31 -2.59
CA ALA A 205 -12.34 -9.94 -1.47
C ALA A 205 -12.39 -11.47 -1.59
N GLU A 206 -11.24 -12.10 -1.85
CA GLU A 206 -11.03 -13.49 -1.53
C GLU A 206 -10.85 -13.62 -0.01
N GLU A 207 -11.96 -13.84 0.69
CA GLU A 207 -11.91 -14.44 2.01
C GLU A 207 -11.61 -15.95 1.87
N PRO A 208 -10.61 -16.50 2.59
CA PRO A 208 -10.39 -17.94 2.59
C PRO A 208 -11.63 -18.64 3.19
N PRO A 209 -12.03 -19.81 2.68
CA PRO A 209 -13.28 -20.46 3.06
C PRO A 209 -13.31 -20.76 4.56
N SER A 210 -14.36 -20.28 5.26
CA SER A 210 -14.55 -20.58 6.67
C SER A 210 -14.70 -22.08 6.87
N SER A 211 -13.82 -22.69 7.66
CA SER A 211 -13.84 -24.13 7.93
C SER A 211 -15.12 -24.52 8.66
N ASP A 212 -16.05 -25.17 7.96
CA ASP A 212 -17.19 -25.86 8.57
C ASP A 212 -16.68 -26.92 9.55
N PHE A 213 -16.73 -26.60 10.84
CA PHE A 213 -16.58 -27.60 11.89
C PHE A 213 -17.82 -28.49 11.90
N PRO A 214 -17.68 -29.82 11.69
CA PRO A 214 -18.82 -30.72 11.78
C PRO A 214 -19.45 -30.61 13.17
N GLY A 215 -20.74 -30.23 13.21
CA GLY A 215 -21.44 -29.99 14.47
C GLY A 215 -21.44 -31.22 15.36
N ASP A 216 -20.97 -31.05 16.60
CA ASP A 216 -21.00 -32.08 17.64
C ASP A 216 -22.44 -32.58 17.81
N GLN A 217 -22.67 -33.88 17.62
CA GLN A 217 -23.97 -34.50 17.85
C GLN A 217 -24.11 -34.87 19.34
N PRO A 218 -24.92 -34.14 20.14
CA PRO A 218 -25.22 -34.60 21.49
C PRO A 218 -26.01 -35.90 21.42
N GLY A 219 -25.41 -36.99 21.89
CA GLY A 219 -26.09 -38.27 22.07
C GLY A 219 -27.18 -38.15 23.14
N GLY A 220 -28.42 -38.02 22.72
CA GLY A 220 -29.58 -37.96 23.60
C GLY A 220 -30.03 -39.34 24.05
N ASP A 221 -29.84 -39.66 25.34
CA ASP A 221 -30.31 -40.90 25.95
C ASP A 221 -31.84 -41.07 25.90
N GLN A 222 -32.30 -42.32 25.79
CA GLN A 222 -33.71 -42.69 25.67
C GLN A 222 -34.25 -43.32 26.97
N PRO A 223 -35.09 -42.61 27.75
CA PRO A 223 -36.00 -43.23 28.71
C PRO A 223 -37.35 -43.55 28.03
N GLY A 224 -37.91 -44.73 28.33
CA GLY A 224 -39.16 -45.22 27.71
C GLY A 224 -40.44 -44.90 28.48
N GLY A 225 -41.58 -45.24 27.86
CA GLY A 225 -42.94 -45.22 28.40
C GLY A 225 -43.85 -46.13 27.59
#